data_AF-A0A954V9Q0-F1
#
_entry.id   AF-A0A954V9Q0-F1
#
_cell.length_a   1.000
_cell.length_b   1.000
_cell.length_c   1.000
_cell.angle_alpha   90.00
_cell.angle_beta   90.00
_cell.angle_gamma   90.00
#
_symmetry.space_group_name_H-M   'P 1'
#
loop_
_entity.id
_entity.type
_entity.pdbx_description
1 polymer ?
#
loop_
_entity_poly.entity_id
_entity_poly.type
_entity_poly.pdbx_seq_one_letter_code
_entity_poly.pdbx_strand_id
1 'polypeptide(L)' 'MLSYRYKAYEPGVKTQAVEMALNGSGIRDTARVLKINQGTVISA' A
#
# COMPACT_ATOMS: atom_id res chain seq x y z
N MET A 1 -21.46 3.75 -0.71
CA MET A 1 -20.00 3.62 -0.97
C MET A 1 -19.27 4.22 0.22
N LEU A 2 -18.33 3.48 0.84
CA LEU A 2 -17.54 4.03 1.95
C LEU A 2 -16.46 4.96 1.39
N SER A 3 -16.37 6.19 1.88
CA SER A 3 -15.29 7.12 1.55
C SER A 3 -14.22 7.03 2.64
N TYR A 4 -13.14 6.32 2.37
CA TYR A 4 -12.04 6.20 3.32
C TYR A 4 -11.27 7.51 3.39
N ARG A 5 -11.02 8.00 4.61
CA ARG A 5 -10.16 9.18 4.82
C ARG A 5 -8.70 8.88 4.47
N TYR A 6 -8.25 7.66 4.72
CA TYR A 6 -6.89 7.23 4.43
C TYR A 6 -6.92 6.09 3.42
N LYS A 7 -6.23 6.30 2.31
CA LYS A 7 -6.14 5.34 1.21
C LYS A 7 -5.60 3.98 1.65
N ALA A 8 -4.71 3.94 2.64
CA ALA A 8 -4.15 2.70 3.17
C ALA A 8 -5.20 1.74 3.77
N TYR A 9 -6.36 2.25 4.17
CA TYR A 9 -7.47 1.44 4.71
C TYR A 9 -8.51 1.06 3.65
N GLU A 10 -8.34 1.50 2.39
CA GLU A 10 -9.20 1.05 1.32
C GLU A 10 -9.06 -0.47 1.13
N PRO A 11 -10.18 -1.18 0.89
CA PRO A 11 -10.16 -2.62 0.66
C PRO A 11 -9.17 -2.98 -0.47
N GLY A 12 -8.31 -3.96 -0.22
CA GLY A 12 -7.33 -4.46 -1.19
C GLY A 12 -5.97 -3.77 -1.17
N VAL A 13 -5.81 -2.58 -0.58
CA VAL A 13 -4.50 -1.88 -0.57
C VAL A 13 -3.42 -2.67 0.16
N LYS A 14 -3.78 -3.31 1.28
CA LYS A 14 -2.85 -4.19 2.02
C LYS A 14 -2.45 -5.42 1.21
N THR A 15 -3.42 -6.08 0.58
CA THR A 15 -3.17 -7.25 -0.28
C THR A 15 -2.26 -6.89 -1.45
N GLN A 16 -2.52 -5.76 -2.11
CA GLN A 16 -1.71 -5.27 -3.22
C GLN A 16 -0.28 -4.94 -2.77
N ALA A 17 -0.09 -4.36 -1.58
CA ALA A 17 1.24 -4.11 -1.03
C ALA A 17 2.03 -5.42 -0.82
N VAL A 18 1.38 -6.46 -0.30
CA VAL A 18 1.98 -7.79 -0.12
C VAL A 18 2.33 -8.43 -1.46
N GLU A 19 1.43 -8.38 -2.45
CA GLU A 19 1.69 -8.91 -3.79
C GLU A 19 2.87 -8.19 -4.46
N MET A 20 2.95 -6.86 -4.33
CA MET A 20 4.08 -6.10 -4.85
C MET A 20 5.40 -6.51 -4.18
N ALA A 21 5.40 -6.72 -2.86
CA ALA A 21 6.57 -7.20 -2.14
C ALA A 21 6.98 -8.63 -2.58
N LEU A 22 6.02 -9.54 -2.75
CA LEU A 22 6.26 -10.89 -3.27
C LEU A 22 6.86 -10.88 -4.68
N ASN A 23 6.52 -9.88 -5.49
CA ASN A 23 7.06 -9.67 -6.83
C ASN A 23 8.33 -8.81 -6.86
N GLY A 24 8.94 -8.52 -5.71
CA GLY A 24 10.23 -7.83 -5.62
C GLY A 24 10.17 -6.31 -5.71
N SER A 25 8.99 -5.68 -5.64
CA SER A 25 8.89 -4.22 -5.53
C SER A 25 9.45 -3.72 -4.20
N GLY A 26 10.30 -2.70 -4.25
CA GLY A 26 10.83 -2.05 -3.06
C GLY A 26 9.84 -1.12 -2.38
N ILE A 27 10.04 -0.85 -1.09
CA ILE A 27 9.19 0.01 -0.24
C ILE A 27 8.82 1.35 -0.91
N ARG A 28 9.82 2.04 -1.47
CA ARG A 28 9.62 3.35 -2.12
C ARG A 28 8.74 3.25 -3.37
N ASP A 29 8.89 2.16 -4.11
CA ASP A 29 8.12 1.91 -5.33
C ASP A 29 6.66 1.57 -4.99
N THR A 30 6.46 0.65 -4.04
CA THR A 30 5.14 0.30 -3.52
C THR A 30 4.40 1.51 -2.96
N ALA A 31 5.06 2.35 -2.16
CA ALA A 31 4.48 3.58 -1.62
C ALA A 31 4.04 4.56 -2.74
N ARG A 32 4.87 4.69 -3.78
CA ARG A 32 4.59 5.55 -4.94
C ARG A 32 3.40 5.03 -5.76
N VAL A 33 3.35 3.74 -6.04
CA VAL A 33 2.26 3.11 -6.82
C VAL A 33 0.94 3.16 -6.06
N LEU A 34 0.96 2.77 -4.77
CA LEU A 34 -0.24 2.77 -3.93
C LEU A 34 -0.65 4.15 -3.46
N LYS A 35 0.18 5.18 -3.65
CA LYS A 35 -0.04 6.56 -3.17
C LYS A 35 -0.29 6.61 -1.66
N ILE A 36 0.53 5.88 -0.90
CA ILE A 36 0.52 5.85 0.57
C ILE A 36 1.90 6.22 1.11
N ASN A 37 2.00 6.52 2.40
CA ASN A 37 3.27 6.85 3.02
C ASN A 37 4.21 5.62 3.07
N GLN A 38 5.52 5.82 2.91
CA GLN A 38 6.51 4.74 2.97
C GLN A 38 6.52 4.02 4.32
N GLY A 39 6.34 4.75 5.42
CA GLY A 39 6.19 4.18 6.76
C GLY A 39 4.99 3.25 6.87
N THR A 40 3.92 3.53 6.13
CA THR A 40 2.74 2.65 6.06
C THR A 40 3.04 1.33 5.33
N VAL A 41 3.90 1.34 4.31
CA VAL A 41 4.36 0.12 3.64
C VAL A 41 5.26 -0.71 4.56
N ILE A 42 6.12 -0.05 5.35
CA ILE A 42 7.00 -0.71 6.32
C ILE A 42 6.20 -1.34 7.47
N SER A 43 5.11 -0.71 7.89
CA SER A 43 4.26 -1.19 8.99
C SER A 43 3.09 -2.09 8.55
N ALA A 44 2.97 -2.38 7.26
CA ALA A 44 1.81 -3.09 6.69
C ALA A 44 1.74 -4.55 7.11
#